data_AF-A0A942YFB3-F1
#
_entry.id   AF-A0A942YFB3-F1
#
_cell.length_a   1.000
_cell.length_b   1.000
_cell.length_c   1.000
_cell.angle_alpha   90.00
_cell.angle_beta   90.00
_cell.angle_gamma   90.00
#
_symmetry.space_group_name_H-M   'P 1'
#
loop_
_entity.id
_entity.type
_entity.pdbx_description
1 polymer ?
#
loop_
_entity_poly.entity_id
_entity_poly.type
_entity_poly.pdbx_seq_one_letter_code
_entity_poly.pdbx_strand_id
1 'polypeptide(L)'
;MKKMYKDMMAVEATLPETEIVIARKIKSKHNQFYLYYNRINQELHFGIELEGSRPSSSKLPNSKGFQTKWSTLPFTSSSKPALILSCVGVQNVDFFLRVTEDLKNCLQHIKDEERMATNAISRIIMWQDFFKKHGENQFAPEKQKGLYGELRTIELVSNDLSLEEVIKGWMGPRKTSQDFHLDLCHMETKVTSRKDPATIRIHGFEQLTPPVGKELYLHTLSVKTSETSGETVMDIEGHISAKLLMSPEVLEQFHSKLLSYGYPVGGFNNPMHFEIEEEKFYKVQEGFPRIERRPGIYNIEYDILLADIEPFKIDYSTVRKSLGVLHKAI
;
A
#
# COMPACT_ATOMS: atom_id res chain seq x y z
N MET A 1 -17.48 -7.56 0.70
CA MET A 1 -17.98 -7.30 2.07
C MET A 1 -19.15 -6.33 2.11
N LYS A 2 -19.05 -5.10 1.57
CA LYS A 2 -20.13 -4.09 1.65
C LYS A 2 -21.51 -4.57 1.21
N LYS A 3 -21.61 -5.25 0.05
CA LYS A 3 -22.87 -5.83 -0.43
C LYS A 3 -23.43 -6.87 0.56
N MET A 4 -22.60 -7.81 1.00
CA MET A 4 -22.98 -8.83 1.98
C MET A 4 -23.51 -8.21 3.28
N TYR A 5 -22.86 -7.17 3.79
CA TYR A 5 -23.34 -6.45 4.97
C TYR A 5 -24.72 -5.81 4.74
N LYS A 6 -24.93 -5.12 3.61
CA LYS A 6 -26.24 -4.55 3.27
C LYS A 6 -27.32 -5.63 3.20
N ASP A 7 -27.03 -6.75 2.54
CA ASP A 7 -27.96 -7.87 2.42
C ASP A 7 -28.29 -8.50 3.78
N MET A 8 -27.31 -8.56 4.71
CA MET A 8 -27.53 -9.01 6.09
C MET A 8 -28.43 -8.06 6.88
N MET A 9 -28.24 -6.75 6.73
CA MET A 9 -29.04 -5.75 7.46
C MET A 9 -30.46 -5.63 6.90
N ALA A 10 -30.65 -5.85 5.60
CA ALA A 10 -31.97 -5.82 4.96
C ALA A 10 -32.95 -6.85 5.53
N VAL A 11 -32.45 -7.99 6.04
CA VAL A 11 -33.29 -9.04 6.63
C VAL A 11 -33.40 -8.94 8.15
N GLU A 12 -32.64 -8.06 8.80
CA GLU A 12 -32.55 -7.97 10.27
C GLU A 12 -33.92 -7.71 10.92
N ALA A 13 -34.67 -6.75 10.38
CA ALA A 13 -36.00 -6.38 10.86
C ALA A 13 -37.05 -7.48 10.66
N THR A 14 -36.77 -8.48 9.82
CA THR A 14 -37.70 -9.60 9.54
C THR A 14 -37.46 -10.83 10.42
N LEU A 15 -36.37 -10.83 11.20
CA LEU A 15 -35.97 -11.98 12.03
C LEU A 15 -36.59 -11.91 13.43
N PRO A 16 -37.03 -13.05 13.98
CA PRO A 16 -37.60 -13.11 15.33
C PRO A 16 -36.57 -12.68 16.38
N GLU A 17 -37.01 -12.18 17.53
CA GLU A 17 -36.12 -11.74 18.63
C GLU A 17 -35.22 -12.87 19.17
N THR A 18 -35.64 -14.12 19.00
CA THR A 18 -34.87 -15.31 19.37
C THR A 18 -33.61 -15.50 18.52
N GLU A 19 -33.57 -14.92 17.32
CA GLU A 19 -32.42 -14.99 16.44
C GLU A 19 -31.39 -13.93 16.86
N ILE A 20 -30.46 -14.29 17.75
CA ILE A 20 -29.54 -13.29 18.35
C ILE A 20 -28.36 -12.88 17.45
N VAL A 21 -28.08 -13.64 16.38
CA VAL A 21 -26.94 -13.39 15.47
C VAL A 21 -27.36 -13.58 14.02
N ILE A 22 -26.95 -12.66 13.15
CA ILE A 22 -27.04 -12.83 11.69
C ILE A 22 -25.64 -13.17 11.18
N ALA A 23 -25.42 -14.40 10.70
CA ALA A 23 -24.11 -14.83 10.19
C ALA A 23 -24.14 -15.14 8.69
N ARG A 24 -23.02 -14.84 8.02
CA ARG A 24 -22.74 -15.24 6.64
C ARG A 24 -21.33 -15.81 6.54
N LYS A 25 -21.24 -17.02 6.02
CA LYS A 25 -19.97 -17.63 5.63
C LYS A 25 -19.48 -16.99 4.34
N ILE A 26 -18.21 -16.60 4.32
CA ILE A 26 -17.57 -16.01 3.15
C ILE A 26 -16.88 -17.14 2.37
N LYS A 27 -17.07 -17.14 1.04
CA LYS A 27 -16.47 -18.13 0.15
C LYS A 27 -14.95 -18.01 0.19
N SER A 28 -14.28 -19.10 0.53
CA SER A 28 -12.82 -19.26 0.55
C SER A 28 -12.47 -20.72 0.27
N LYS A 29 -11.32 -20.97 -0.36
CA LYS A 29 -10.93 -22.32 -0.81
C LYS A 29 -10.39 -23.18 0.32
N HIS A 30 -9.73 -22.57 1.29
CA HIS A 30 -8.99 -23.27 2.35
C HIS A 30 -9.42 -22.88 3.76
N ASN A 31 -10.02 -21.69 3.93
CA ASN A 31 -10.17 -21.07 5.25
C ASN A 31 -11.62 -20.74 5.57
N GLN A 32 -11.96 -20.74 6.86
CA GLN A 32 -13.31 -20.51 7.35
C GLN A 32 -13.47 -19.05 7.80
N PHE A 33 -14.04 -18.22 6.93
CA PHE A 33 -14.28 -16.80 7.20
C PHE A 33 -15.78 -16.52 7.38
N TYR A 34 -16.11 -15.69 8.36
CA TYR A 34 -17.48 -15.31 8.67
C TYR A 34 -17.60 -13.80 8.86
N LEU A 35 -18.64 -13.21 8.29
CA LEU A 35 -19.13 -11.89 8.68
C LEU A 35 -20.40 -12.11 9.48
N TYR A 36 -20.49 -11.57 10.69
CA TYR A 36 -21.67 -11.75 11.52
C TYR A 36 -22.02 -10.49 12.33
N TYR A 37 -23.31 -10.32 12.57
CA TYR A 37 -23.85 -9.21 13.34
C TYR A 37 -24.54 -9.74 14.59
N ASN A 38 -24.08 -9.30 15.75
CA ASN A 38 -24.70 -9.57 17.04
C ASN A 38 -25.82 -8.55 17.27
N ARG A 39 -27.08 -9.01 17.25
CA ARG A 39 -28.26 -8.15 17.39
C ARG A 39 -28.46 -7.62 18.79
N ILE A 40 -27.98 -8.32 19.82
CA ILE A 40 -28.11 -7.90 21.22
C ILE A 40 -27.27 -6.64 21.47
N ASN A 41 -26.00 -6.70 21.07
CA ASN A 41 -25.05 -5.61 21.31
C ASN A 41 -24.96 -4.62 20.14
N GLN A 42 -25.61 -4.92 19.02
CA GLN A 42 -25.50 -4.17 17.75
C GLN A 42 -24.06 -4.09 17.22
N GLU A 43 -23.34 -5.21 17.31
CA GLU A 43 -21.93 -5.29 16.96
C GLU A 43 -21.72 -6.09 15.67
N LEU A 44 -20.96 -5.49 14.73
CA LEU A 44 -20.50 -6.17 13.52
C LEU A 44 -19.14 -6.82 13.77
N HIS A 45 -18.99 -8.07 13.33
CA HIS A 45 -17.79 -8.86 13.55
C HIS A 45 -17.34 -9.62 12.30
N PHE A 46 -16.05 -9.92 12.27
CA PHE A 46 -15.41 -10.79 11.29
C PHE A 46 -14.62 -11.88 12.02
N GLY A 47 -14.96 -13.12 11.73
CA GLY A 47 -14.37 -14.30 12.35
C GLY A 47 -13.51 -15.08 11.37
N ILE A 48 -12.31 -15.44 11.80
CA ILE A 48 -11.46 -16.43 11.15
C ILE A 48 -11.43 -17.65 12.06
N GLU A 49 -12.20 -18.69 11.73
CA GLU A 49 -12.23 -19.95 12.48
C GLU A 49 -11.05 -20.83 12.06
N LEU A 50 -10.42 -21.45 13.06
CA LEU A 50 -9.27 -22.32 12.94
C LEU A 50 -9.70 -23.78 13.14
N GLU A 51 -9.12 -24.71 12.38
CA GLU A 51 -9.31 -26.14 12.58
C GLU A 51 -8.42 -26.68 13.72
N GLY A 52 -7.23 -26.12 13.88
CA GLY A 52 -6.25 -26.47 14.89
C GLY A 52 -6.29 -25.60 16.15
N SER A 53 -5.18 -25.57 16.87
CA SER A 53 -5.03 -24.82 18.12
C SER A 53 -4.65 -23.36 17.89
N ARG A 54 -5.08 -22.49 18.81
CA ARG A 54 -4.64 -21.10 18.86
C ARG A 54 -3.11 -20.98 18.89
N PRO A 55 -2.50 -20.08 18.10
CA PRO A 55 -1.06 -19.80 18.18
C PRO A 55 -0.60 -19.39 19.58
N SER A 56 0.60 -19.82 19.94
CA SER A 56 1.23 -19.57 21.25
C SER A 56 1.75 -18.14 21.35
N SER A 57 0.87 -17.23 21.75
CA SER A 57 1.15 -15.82 22.07
C SER A 57 1.39 -14.88 20.88
N SER A 58 0.44 -13.97 20.73
CA SER A 58 0.61 -12.74 19.97
C SER A 58 -0.29 -11.71 20.65
N LYS A 59 0.27 -10.59 21.12
CA LYS A 59 -0.56 -9.46 21.55
C LYS A 59 -1.44 -9.08 20.37
N LEU A 60 -2.75 -9.16 20.57
CA LEU A 60 -3.69 -8.85 19.51
C LEU A 60 -3.83 -7.32 19.33
N PRO A 61 -3.76 -6.81 18.08
CA PRO A 61 -3.82 -5.38 17.81
C PRO A 61 -5.24 -4.82 17.96
N ASN A 62 -5.41 -3.79 18.79
CA ASN A 62 -6.66 -3.05 18.95
C ASN A 62 -6.52 -1.61 18.42
N SER A 63 -7.54 -1.09 17.74
CA SER A 63 -7.56 0.28 17.22
C SER A 63 -8.82 1.02 17.66
N LYS A 64 -8.93 2.31 17.32
CA LYS A 64 -10.18 3.07 17.53
C LYS A 64 -11.34 2.55 16.66
N GLY A 65 -11.05 1.88 15.54
CA GLY A 65 -12.06 1.40 14.60
C GLY A 65 -12.41 -0.09 14.72
N PHE A 66 -11.55 -0.88 15.37
CA PHE A 66 -11.80 -2.31 15.60
C PHE A 66 -11.09 -2.84 16.85
N GLN A 67 -11.63 -3.90 17.43
CA GLN A 67 -10.98 -4.69 18.48
C GLN A 67 -10.74 -6.12 18.00
N THR A 68 -9.73 -6.78 18.55
CA THR A 68 -9.38 -8.16 18.25
C THR A 68 -9.37 -9.01 19.50
N LYS A 69 -9.93 -10.22 19.42
CA LYS A 69 -9.87 -11.24 20.48
C LYS A 69 -9.80 -12.64 19.92
N TRP A 70 -9.26 -13.56 20.72
CA TRP A 70 -9.45 -14.99 20.52
C TRP A 70 -10.69 -15.45 21.28
N SER A 71 -11.57 -16.21 20.62
CA SER A 71 -12.82 -16.72 21.18
C SER A 71 -13.33 -17.88 20.32
N THR A 72 -14.50 -18.44 20.64
CA THR A 72 -15.29 -19.29 19.72
C THR A 72 -16.33 -18.44 18.99
N LEU A 73 -16.84 -18.94 17.85
CA LEU A 73 -17.95 -18.31 17.15
C LEU A 73 -19.29 -18.66 17.83
N PRO A 74 -20.21 -17.69 18.01
CA PRO A 74 -21.42 -17.91 18.81
C PRO A 74 -22.51 -18.74 18.10
N PHE A 75 -22.34 -19.03 16.82
CA PHE A 75 -23.31 -19.75 15.97
C PHE A 75 -22.76 -21.06 15.42
N THR A 76 -21.54 -21.45 15.82
CA THR A 76 -20.99 -22.76 15.48
C THR A 76 -21.11 -23.68 16.70
N SER A 77 -21.46 -24.94 16.47
CA SER A 77 -21.44 -25.97 17.52
C SER A 77 -20.02 -26.46 17.86
N SER A 78 -19.02 -26.03 17.08
CA SER A 78 -17.61 -26.27 17.31
C SER A 78 -17.07 -25.42 18.48
N SER A 79 -16.32 -26.02 19.39
CA SER A 79 -15.47 -25.29 20.35
C SER A 79 -14.15 -24.83 19.72
N LYS A 80 -14.14 -24.63 18.40
CA LYS A 80 -12.96 -24.30 17.62
C LYS A 80 -12.53 -22.86 17.91
N PRO A 81 -11.22 -22.59 18.03
CA PRO A 81 -10.74 -21.25 18.25
C PRO A 81 -10.95 -20.40 16.99
N ALA A 82 -11.26 -19.12 17.19
CA ALA A 82 -11.41 -18.14 16.14
C ALA A 82 -10.75 -16.82 16.53
N LEU A 83 -10.10 -16.19 15.55
CA LEU A 83 -9.70 -14.79 15.65
C LEU A 83 -10.90 -13.93 15.28
N ILE A 84 -11.39 -13.15 16.24
CA ILE A 84 -12.55 -12.28 16.08
C ILE A 84 -12.09 -10.84 16.01
N LEU A 85 -12.45 -10.16 14.92
CA LEU A 85 -12.41 -8.70 14.80
C LEU A 85 -13.80 -8.14 15.03
N SER A 86 -13.94 -7.16 15.91
CA SER A 86 -15.19 -6.45 16.19
C SER A 86 -15.09 -5.00 15.72
N CYS A 87 -16.09 -4.50 15.01
CA CYS A 87 -16.21 -3.09 14.66
C CYS A 87 -16.49 -2.26 15.91
N VAL A 88 -15.75 -1.16 16.10
CA VAL A 88 -15.97 -0.23 17.22
C VAL A 88 -16.63 1.02 16.69
N GLY A 89 -17.90 1.24 17.03
CA GLY A 89 -18.68 2.40 16.59
C GLY A 89 -19.24 2.25 15.17
N VAL A 90 -20.50 2.64 15.00
CA VAL A 90 -21.25 2.52 13.73
C VAL A 90 -20.63 3.34 12.59
N GLN A 91 -19.98 4.46 12.91
CA GLN A 91 -19.27 5.31 11.95
C GLN A 91 -18.08 4.60 11.29
N ASN A 92 -17.55 3.54 11.90
CA ASN A 92 -16.39 2.80 11.41
C ASN A 92 -16.77 1.59 10.54
N VAL A 93 -18.05 1.32 10.31
CA VAL A 93 -18.51 0.12 9.57
C VAL A 93 -17.92 0.04 8.16
N ASP A 94 -17.96 1.14 7.40
CA ASP A 94 -17.40 1.16 6.04
C ASP A 94 -15.89 0.90 6.03
N PHE A 95 -15.21 1.35 7.07
CA PHE A 95 -13.80 1.08 7.27
C PHE A 95 -13.57 -0.40 7.64
N PHE A 96 -14.28 -0.90 8.65
CA PHE A 96 -14.21 -2.28 9.09
C PHE A 96 -14.44 -3.26 7.92
N LEU A 97 -15.40 -2.96 7.05
CA LEU A 97 -15.68 -3.77 5.86
C LEU A 97 -14.54 -3.78 4.83
N ARG A 98 -13.69 -2.74 4.80
CA ARG A 98 -12.48 -2.72 3.96
C ARG A 98 -11.37 -3.59 4.55
N VAL A 99 -11.14 -3.51 5.86
CA VAL A 99 -10.17 -4.38 6.56
C VAL A 99 -10.53 -5.85 6.37
N THR A 100 -11.80 -6.18 6.50
CA THR A 100 -12.26 -7.58 6.41
C THR A 100 -12.22 -8.11 4.98
N GLU A 101 -12.44 -7.28 3.97
CA GLU A 101 -12.19 -7.65 2.57
C GLU A 101 -10.70 -7.90 2.31
N ASP A 102 -9.83 -7.00 2.78
CA ASP A 102 -8.37 -7.14 2.66
C ASP A 102 -7.84 -8.41 3.35
N LEU A 103 -8.26 -8.66 4.60
CA LEU A 103 -7.91 -9.88 5.32
C LEU A 103 -8.37 -11.13 4.56
N LYS A 104 -9.62 -11.16 4.10
CA LYS A 104 -10.11 -12.29 3.30
C LYS A 104 -9.25 -12.48 2.05
N ASN A 105 -8.93 -11.41 1.31
CA ASN A 105 -8.17 -11.51 0.06
C ASN A 105 -6.72 -11.99 0.29
N CYS A 106 -6.05 -11.50 1.33
CA CYS A 106 -4.69 -11.89 1.68
C CYS A 106 -4.62 -13.33 2.23
N LEU A 107 -5.64 -13.77 2.95
CA LEU A 107 -5.58 -15.01 3.71
C LEU A 107 -6.19 -16.20 2.95
N GLN A 108 -7.11 -16.01 2.00
CA GLN A 108 -7.89 -17.09 1.37
C GLN A 108 -7.06 -18.18 0.66
N HIS A 109 -5.80 -17.90 0.30
CA HIS A 109 -4.92 -18.83 -0.41
C HIS A 109 -3.88 -19.51 0.50
N ILE A 110 -3.76 -19.09 1.76
CA ILE A 110 -2.82 -19.67 2.72
C ILE A 110 -3.46 -20.93 3.30
N LYS A 111 -2.84 -22.10 3.06
CA LYS A 111 -3.33 -23.40 3.57
C LYS A 111 -2.85 -23.71 4.98
N ASP A 112 -1.64 -23.26 5.30
CA ASP A 112 -1.03 -23.47 6.61
C ASP A 112 -1.69 -22.52 7.62
N GLU A 113 -2.33 -23.10 8.63
CA GLU A 113 -3.19 -22.36 9.54
C GLU A 113 -2.40 -21.45 10.49
N GLU A 114 -1.22 -21.88 10.94
CA GLU A 114 -0.35 -21.09 11.80
C GLU A 114 0.19 -19.87 11.02
N ARG A 115 0.62 -20.09 9.78
CA ARG A 115 1.00 -19.03 8.85
C ARG A 115 -0.19 -18.11 8.57
N MET A 116 -1.39 -18.63 8.36
CA MET A 116 -2.59 -17.82 8.13
C MET A 116 -2.87 -16.92 9.34
N ALA A 117 -2.88 -17.46 10.56
CA ALA A 117 -3.12 -16.69 11.77
C ALA A 117 -2.04 -15.61 11.97
N THR A 118 -0.77 -15.95 11.73
CA THR A 118 0.35 -15.01 11.81
C THR A 118 0.22 -13.88 10.79
N ASN A 119 -0.15 -14.21 9.54
CA ASN A 119 -0.41 -13.22 8.49
C ASN A 119 -1.62 -12.35 8.81
N ALA A 120 -2.68 -12.92 9.39
CA ALA A 120 -3.84 -12.17 9.82
C ALA A 120 -3.45 -11.12 10.87
N ILE A 121 -2.73 -11.53 11.92
CA ILE A 121 -2.26 -10.62 12.97
C ILE A 121 -1.34 -9.54 12.40
N SER A 122 -0.38 -9.91 11.55
CA SER A 122 0.52 -8.96 10.88
C SER A 122 -0.26 -7.92 10.06
N ARG A 123 -1.25 -8.36 9.26
CA ARG A 123 -2.09 -7.48 8.46
C ARG A 123 -2.96 -6.57 9.34
N ILE A 124 -3.47 -7.06 10.46
CA ILE A 124 -4.24 -6.22 11.39
C ILE A 124 -3.35 -5.19 12.09
N ILE A 125 -2.11 -5.53 12.46
CA ILE A 125 -1.12 -4.57 13.00
C ILE A 125 -0.86 -3.47 11.97
N MET A 126 -0.66 -3.84 10.70
CA MET A 126 -0.46 -2.89 9.61
C MET A 126 -1.64 -1.92 9.49
N TRP A 127 -2.88 -2.44 9.53
CA TRP A 127 -4.07 -1.59 9.57
C TRP A 127 -4.13 -0.72 10.83
N GLN A 128 -3.84 -1.26 12.00
CA GLN A 128 -3.79 -0.50 13.25
C GLN A 128 -2.82 0.71 13.12
N ASP A 129 -1.64 0.49 12.56
CA ASP A 129 -0.62 1.52 12.35
C ASP A 129 -1.03 2.54 11.28
N PHE A 130 -1.68 2.09 10.21
CA PHE A 130 -2.30 2.97 9.22
C PHE A 130 -3.27 3.95 9.90
N PHE A 131 -4.15 3.47 10.79
CA PHE A 131 -5.11 4.34 11.49
C PHE A 131 -4.46 5.31 12.45
N LYS A 132 -3.46 4.83 13.22
CA LYS A 132 -2.71 5.71 14.11
C LYS A 132 -2.04 6.85 13.36
N LYS A 133 -1.54 6.59 12.14
CA LYS A 133 -0.77 7.55 11.34
C LYS A 133 -1.63 8.41 10.42
N HIS A 134 -2.79 7.92 9.97
CA HIS A 134 -3.54 8.49 8.84
C HIS A 134 -5.05 8.65 9.10
N GLY A 135 -5.53 8.58 10.35
CA GLY A 135 -6.95 8.77 10.66
C GLY A 135 -7.55 10.03 10.03
N GLU A 136 -8.80 9.95 9.55
CA GLU A 136 -9.67 10.92 8.81
C GLU A 136 -9.07 11.82 7.72
N ASN A 137 -7.78 12.19 7.79
CA ASN A 137 -7.03 12.89 6.77
C ASN A 137 -6.82 11.98 5.57
N GLN A 138 -7.78 12.11 4.67
CA GLN A 138 -7.75 11.65 3.30
C GLN A 138 -6.35 11.85 2.72
N PHE A 139 -5.92 10.85 1.97
CA PHE A 139 -4.65 10.83 1.26
C PHE A 139 -4.52 12.10 0.38
N ALA A 140 -3.82 13.10 0.93
CA ALA A 140 -3.80 14.46 0.40
C ALA A 140 -3.30 14.49 -1.06
N PRO A 141 -3.67 15.52 -1.85
CA PRO A 141 -3.25 15.65 -3.24
C PRO A 141 -1.75 15.36 -3.48
N GLU A 142 -0.86 15.91 -2.66
CA GLU A 142 0.58 15.68 -2.78
C GLU A 142 0.99 14.22 -2.54
N LYS A 143 0.28 13.48 -1.67
CA LYS A 143 0.52 12.04 -1.50
C LYS A 143 0.08 11.23 -2.72
N GLN A 144 -1.05 11.59 -3.35
CA GLN A 144 -1.49 10.97 -4.61
C GLN A 144 -0.46 11.20 -5.71
N LYS A 145 0.01 12.44 -5.82
CA LYS A 145 1.01 12.83 -6.81
C LYS A 145 2.34 12.10 -6.63
N GLY A 146 2.86 12.02 -5.40
CA GLY A 146 4.07 11.24 -5.11
C GLY A 146 3.89 9.75 -5.43
N LEU A 147 2.80 9.16 -4.96
CA LEU A 147 2.52 7.74 -5.21
C LEU A 147 2.34 7.43 -6.70
N TYR A 148 1.67 8.32 -7.45
CA TYR A 148 1.52 8.19 -8.90
C TYR A 148 2.90 8.10 -9.59
N GLY A 149 3.85 8.96 -9.20
CA GLY A 149 5.20 8.92 -9.75
C GLY A 149 5.96 7.64 -9.41
N GLU A 150 5.87 7.19 -8.16
CA GLU A 150 6.49 5.93 -7.74
C GLU A 150 5.89 4.73 -8.51
N LEU A 151 4.57 4.64 -8.65
CA LEU A 151 3.92 3.58 -9.42
C LEU A 151 4.28 3.65 -10.90
N ARG A 152 4.39 4.86 -11.47
CA ARG A 152 4.87 5.06 -12.85
C ARG A 152 6.29 4.56 -13.03
N THR A 153 7.14 4.79 -12.05
CA THR A 153 8.52 4.27 -12.02
C THR A 153 8.54 2.74 -11.95
N ILE A 154 7.65 2.13 -11.14
CA ILE A 154 7.51 0.66 -11.09
C ILE A 154 7.17 0.11 -12.47
N GLU A 155 6.15 0.67 -13.14
CA GLU A 155 5.76 0.21 -14.48
C GLU A 155 6.88 0.36 -15.50
N LEU A 156 7.57 1.51 -15.50
CA LEU A 156 8.67 1.76 -16.42
C LEU A 156 9.81 0.77 -16.24
N VAL A 157 10.31 0.63 -15.01
CA VAL A 157 11.46 -0.23 -14.68
C VAL A 157 11.10 -1.72 -14.81
N SER A 158 9.81 -2.07 -14.69
CA SER A 158 9.34 -3.45 -14.90
C SER A 158 9.44 -3.95 -16.35
N ASN A 159 9.74 -3.07 -17.30
CA ASN A 159 10.07 -3.48 -18.68
C ASN A 159 11.49 -4.08 -18.78
N ASP A 160 12.31 -3.88 -17.75
CA ASP A 160 13.74 -4.20 -17.71
C ASP A 160 14.11 -5.18 -16.60
N LEU A 161 13.42 -5.08 -15.46
CA LEU A 161 13.55 -5.96 -14.31
C LEU A 161 12.25 -6.74 -14.10
N SER A 162 12.33 -7.90 -13.44
CA SER A 162 11.11 -8.56 -13.00
C SER A 162 10.35 -7.67 -12.01
N LEU A 163 9.02 -7.70 -12.05
CA LEU A 163 8.21 -6.97 -11.06
C LEU A 163 8.57 -7.37 -9.62
N GLU A 164 9.01 -8.60 -9.39
CA GLU A 164 9.48 -9.01 -8.06
C GLU A 164 10.73 -8.23 -7.62
N GLU A 165 11.73 -8.08 -8.49
CA GLU A 165 12.93 -7.27 -8.21
C GLU A 165 12.56 -5.81 -7.94
N VAL A 166 11.70 -5.23 -8.79
CA VAL A 166 11.26 -3.83 -8.66
C VAL A 166 10.46 -3.61 -7.38
N ILE A 167 9.46 -4.46 -7.11
CA ILE A 167 8.64 -4.37 -5.89
C ILE A 167 9.49 -4.59 -4.65
N LYS A 168 10.47 -5.50 -4.64
CA LYS A 168 11.40 -5.64 -3.51
C LYS A 168 12.22 -4.38 -3.28
N GLY A 169 12.77 -3.81 -4.35
CA GLY A 169 13.56 -2.58 -4.34
C GLY A 169 12.79 -1.29 -4.11
N TRP A 170 11.44 -1.29 -4.18
CA TRP A 170 10.62 -0.12 -3.91
C TRP A 170 10.56 0.22 -2.41
N MET A 171 11.29 1.25 -1.99
CA MET A 171 11.50 1.62 -0.59
C MET A 171 10.71 2.86 -0.15
N GLY A 172 10.12 3.63 -1.08
CA GLY A 172 9.28 4.81 -0.79
C GLY A 172 8.27 4.63 0.36
N PRO A 173 7.50 3.53 0.43
CA PRO A 173 6.57 3.24 1.53
C PRO A 173 7.21 3.12 2.92
N ARG A 174 8.51 2.83 2.98
CA ARG A 174 9.29 2.79 4.23
C ARG A 174 9.87 4.14 4.63
N LYS A 175 9.67 5.19 3.82
CA LYS A 175 10.22 6.54 4.01
C LYS A 175 11.75 6.55 4.12
N THR A 176 12.40 5.75 3.29
CA THR A 176 13.85 5.80 3.09
C THR A 176 14.25 7.09 2.39
N SER A 177 15.55 7.33 2.29
CA SER A 177 16.08 8.50 1.60
C SER A 177 15.88 8.45 0.09
N GLN A 178 15.80 7.27 -0.54
CA GLN A 178 15.42 7.15 -1.95
C GLN A 178 14.23 6.22 -2.13
N ASP A 179 13.45 6.44 -3.18
CA ASP A 179 12.26 5.64 -3.48
C ASP A 179 12.57 4.23 -3.97
N PHE A 180 13.68 4.01 -4.69
CA PHE A 180 14.07 2.71 -5.22
C PHE A 180 15.53 2.38 -4.91
N HIS A 181 15.76 1.24 -4.28
CA HIS A 181 17.07 0.66 -4.03
C HIS A 181 17.21 -0.60 -4.88
N LEU A 182 17.79 -0.47 -6.08
CA LEU A 182 18.04 -1.57 -7.00
C LEU A 182 19.49 -2.05 -6.86
N ASP A 183 19.83 -3.15 -7.52
CA ASP A 183 21.11 -3.82 -7.32
C ASP A 183 22.31 -2.93 -7.67
N LEU A 184 22.31 -2.34 -8.87
CA LEU A 184 23.41 -1.53 -9.39
C LEU A 184 23.13 -0.02 -9.41
N CYS A 185 21.90 0.41 -9.07
CA CYS A 185 21.56 1.82 -8.95
C CYS A 185 20.44 2.07 -7.95
N HIS A 186 20.36 3.30 -7.46
CA HIS A 186 19.19 3.82 -6.75
C HIS A 186 18.46 4.83 -7.63
N MET A 187 17.17 5.04 -7.36
CA MET A 187 16.36 6.03 -8.05
C MET A 187 15.49 6.79 -7.07
N GLU A 188 15.46 8.11 -7.22
CA GLU A 188 14.53 9.01 -6.54
C GLU A 188 13.53 9.54 -7.57
N THR A 189 12.24 9.51 -7.26
CA THR A 189 11.20 9.97 -8.18
C THR A 189 10.56 11.25 -7.68
N LYS A 190 10.52 12.27 -8.54
CA LYS A 190 9.87 13.56 -8.25
C LYS A 190 8.81 13.87 -9.27
N VAL A 191 7.62 14.22 -8.80
CA VAL A 191 6.54 14.68 -9.65
C VAL A 191 6.34 16.17 -9.42
N THR A 192 6.31 16.94 -10.49
CA THR A 192 5.99 18.37 -10.46
C THR A 192 4.74 18.63 -11.29
N SER A 193 3.96 19.62 -10.88
CA SER A 193 2.77 20.08 -11.60
C SER A 193 3.01 21.53 -11.95
N ARG A 194 2.59 21.95 -13.17
CA ARG A 194 2.97 23.24 -13.78
C ARG A 194 3.00 24.39 -12.77
N LYS A 195 4.21 24.80 -12.40
CA LYS A 195 4.56 26.08 -11.79
C LYS A 195 5.73 26.61 -12.60
N ASP A 196 5.69 27.88 -12.94
CA ASP A 196 6.81 28.57 -13.57
C ASP A 196 7.43 29.51 -12.52
N PRO A 197 8.70 29.32 -12.10
CA PRO A 197 9.63 28.30 -12.58
C PRO A 197 9.33 26.86 -12.08
N ALA A 198 9.64 25.87 -12.92
CA ALA A 198 9.45 24.46 -12.61
C ALA A 198 10.54 23.96 -11.64
N THR A 199 10.13 23.55 -10.45
CA THR A 199 11.02 23.12 -9.38
C THR A 199 10.65 21.74 -8.85
N ILE A 200 11.64 21.09 -8.21
CA ILE A 200 11.44 19.87 -7.42
C ILE A 200 11.93 20.09 -6.00
N ARG A 201 11.13 19.62 -5.04
CA ARG A 201 11.46 19.68 -3.61
C ARG A 201 12.31 18.48 -3.22
N ILE A 202 13.43 18.75 -2.56
CA ILE A 202 14.31 17.77 -1.95
C ILE A 202 14.22 17.88 -0.43
N HIS A 203 14.11 16.73 0.24
CA HIS A 203 14.05 16.58 1.69
C HIS A 203 15.30 15.85 2.17
N GLY A 204 16.09 16.51 3.02
CA GLY A 204 17.32 15.95 3.55
C GLY A 204 18.48 15.96 2.56
N PHE A 205 19.66 15.60 3.07
CA PHE A 205 20.88 15.50 2.26
C PHE A 205 20.91 14.19 1.47
N GLU A 206 20.31 13.16 2.08
CA GLU A 206 20.44 11.78 1.67
C GLU A 206 19.71 11.50 0.36
N GLN A 207 18.62 12.22 0.03
CA GLN A 207 17.85 12.04 -1.21
C GLN A 207 18.69 12.10 -2.48
N LEU A 208 19.66 13.02 -2.53
CA LEU A 208 20.55 13.22 -3.67
C LEU A 208 22.00 12.82 -3.36
N THR A 209 22.18 11.92 -2.40
CA THR A 209 23.49 11.32 -2.09
C THR A 209 23.58 9.92 -2.71
N PRO A 210 24.40 9.72 -3.76
CA PRO A 210 24.63 8.40 -4.33
C PRO A 210 25.16 7.43 -3.28
N PRO A 211 24.62 6.20 -3.22
CA PRO A 211 25.16 5.17 -2.34
C PRO A 211 26.55 4.73 -2.82
N VAL A 212 27.36 4.21 -1.90
CA VAL A 212 28.71 3.73 -2.22
C VAL A 212 28.64 2.61 -3.26
N GLY A 213 29.35 2.77 -4.37
CA GLY A 213 29.48 1.75 -5.41
C GLY A 213 28.26 1.58 -6.32
N LYS A 214 27.27 2.47 -6.25
CA LYS A 214 26.12 2.45 -7.18
C LYS A 214 25.83 3.84 -7.73
N GLU A 215 25.16 3.85 -8.88
CA GLU A 215 24.67 5.08 -9.49
C GLU A 215 23.38 5.56 -8.80
N LEU A 216 23.12 6.87 -8.84
CA LEU A 216 21.85 7.45 -8.40
C LEU A 216 21.23 8.23 -9.55
N TYR A 217 19.97 7.91 -9.83
CA TYR A 217 19.18 8.58 -10.84
C TYR A 217 18.03 9.36 -10.21
N LEU A 218 17.77 10.54 -10.75
CA LEU A 218 16.57 11.31 -10.45
C LEU A 218 15.61 11.14 -11.63
N HIS A 219 14.45 10.54 -11.37
CA HIS A 219 13.35 10.42 -12.32
C HIS A 219 12.34 11.53 -12.07
N THR A 220 12.11 12.40 -13.04
CA THR A 220 11.15 13.51 -12.90
C THR A 220 9.99 13.38 -13.86
N LEU A 221 8.78 13.58 -13.34
CA LEU A 221 7.55 13.67 -14.12
C LEU A 221 6.99 15.08 -14.01
N SER A 222 6.75 15.75 -15.14
CA SER A 222 5.88 16.91 -15.20
C SER A 222 4.48 16.44 -15.57
N VAL A 223 3.51 16.73 -14.69
CA VAL A 223 2.12 16.30 -14.87
C VAL A 223 1.16 17.47 -14.89
N LYS A 224 0.15 17.37 -15.73
CA LYS A 224 -1.08 18.13 -15.62
C LYS A 224 -2.04 17.35 -14.73
N THR A 225 -2.63 18.04 -13.75
CA THR A 225 -3.58 17.43 -12.82
C THR A 225 -5.00 17.87 -13.14
N SER A 226 -5.96 16.96 -13.05
CA SER A 226 -7.38 17.20 -13.24
C SER A 226 -8.20 16.41 -12.21
N GLU A 227 -9.45 16.82 -12.00
CA GLU A 227 -10.42 16.08 -11.17
C GLU A 227 -11.24 15.07 -11.97
N THR A 228 -11.20 15.11 -13.31
CA THR A 228 -12.17 14.38 -14.16
C THR A 228 -11.56 13.63 -15.34
N SER A 229 -10.28 13.84 -15.67
CA SER A 229 -9.67 13.29 -16.89
C SER A 229 -8.19 13.02 -16.71
N GLY A 230 -7.72 11.87 -17.17
CA GLY A 230 -6.35 11.39 -17.02
C GLY A 230 -6.32 10.05 -16.30
N GLU A 231 -5.12 9.54 -16.02
CA GLU A 231 -4.91 8.31 -15.27
C GLU A 231 -4.91 8.60 -13.77
N THR A 232 -5.52 7.74 -12.96
CA THR A 232 -5.48 7.85 -11.50
C THR A 232 -4.46 6.89 -10.90
N VAL A 233 -4.12 7.10 -9.62
CA VAL A 233 -3.33 6.11 -8.85
C VAL A 233 -3.99 4.72 -8.85
N MET A 234 -5.32 4.65 -8.86
CA MET A 234 -6.05 3.38 -8.86
C MET A 234 -5.89 2.63 -10.20
N ASP A 235 -5.83 3.36 -11.31
CA ASP A 235 -5.69 2.75 -12.63
C ASP A 235 -4.32 2.08 -12.77
N ILE A 236 -3.24 2.80 -12.45
CA ILE A 236 -1.88 2.25 -12.51
C ILE A 236 -1.64 1.14 -11.46
N GLU A 237 -2.22 1.27 -10.26
CA GLU A 237 -2.22 0.19 -9.28
C GLU A 237 -2.91 -1.06 -9.82
N GLY A 238 -4.07 -0.89 -10.46
CA GLY A 238 -4.81 -1.98 -11.11
C GLY A 238 -4.01 -2.66 -12.22
N HIS A 239 -3.30 -1.89 -13.05
CA HIS A 239 -2.41 -2.42 -14.08
C HIS A 239 -1.26 -3.26 -13.51
N ILE A 240 -0.58 -2.77 -12.48
CA ILE A 240 0.50 -3.50 -11.81
C ILE A 240 -0.05 -4.77 -11.13
N SER A 241 -1.17 -4.65 -10.42
CA SER A 241 -1.85 -5.77 -9.77
C SER A 241 -2.26 -6.85 -10.77
N ALA A 242 -2.74 -6.48 -11.95
CA ALA A 242 -3.09 -7.42 -13.02
C ALA A 242 -1.87 -8.22 -13.51
N LYS A 243 -0.71 -7.56 -13.67
CA LYS A 243 0.55 -8.22 -14.06
C LYS A 243 1.07 -9.18 -12.98
N LEU A 244 0.68 -8.98 -11.72
CA LEU A 244 1.09 -9.78 -10.57
C LEU A 244 0.12 -10.92 -10.20
N LEU A 245 -0.99 -11.10 -10.92
CA LEU A 245 -2.01 -12.13 -10.60
C LEU A 245 -1.45 -13.56 -10.54
N MET A 246 -0.45 -13.87 -11.37
CA MET A 246 0.21 -15.18 -11.41
C MET A 246 1.32 -15.34 -10.36
N SER A 247 1.63 -14.28 -9.60
CA SER A 247 2.64 -14.25 -8.54
C SER A 247 2.04 -13.75 -7.23
N PRO A 248 1.17 -14.55 -6.55
CA PRO A 248 0.39 -14.10 -5.39
C PRO A 248 1.24 -13.54 -4.24
N GLU A 249 2.43 -14.08 -4.04
CA GLU A 249 3.36 -13.64 -2.99
C GLU A 249 3.95 -12.25 -3.28
N VAL A 250 4.14 -11.90 -4.56
CA VAL A 250 4.63 -10.58 -4.96
C VAL A 250 3.50 -9.56 -4.96
N LEU A 251 2.29 -9.98 -5.39
CA LEU A 251 1.07 -9.17 -5.29
C LEU A 251 0.79 -8.76 -3.84
N GLU A 252 0.88 -9.72 -2.91
CA GLU A 252 0.71 -9.47 -1.48
C GLU A 252 1.74 -8.47 -0.94
N GLN A 253 3.02 -8.61 -1.33
CA GLN A 253 4.07 -7.66 -0.97
C GLN A 253 3.79 -6.26 -1.52
N PHE A 254 3.32 -6.14 -2.76
CA PHE A 254 2.94 -4.87 -3.37
C PHE A 254 1.80 -4.19 -2.63
N HIS A 255 0.71 -4.92 -2.36
CA HIS A 255 -0.45 -4.41 -1.61
C HIS A 255 -0.08 -4.04 -0.17
N SER A 256 0.78 -4.82 0.49
CA SER A 256 1.35 -4.50 1.79
C SER A 256 2.10 -3.16 1.77
N LYS A 257 2.93 -2.94 0.75
CA LYS A 257 3.68 -1.69 0.58
C LYS A 257 2.74 -0.51 0.34
N LEU A 258 1.76 -0.64 -0.55
CA LEU A 258 0.71 0.38 -0.76
C LEU A 258 -0.01 0.76 0.53
N LEU A 259 -0.45 -0.25 1.30
CA LEU A 259 -1.14 -0.02 2.56
C LEU A 259 -0.22 0.73 3.55
N SER A 260 1.07 0.37 3.63
CA SER A 260 2.04 1.06 4.49
C SER A 260 2.33 2.51 4.05
N TYR A 261 2.24 2.80 2.75
CA TYR A 261 2.34 4.15 2.19
C TYR A 261 1.12 5.03 2.60
N GLY A 262 0.00 4.38 2.90
CA GLY A 262 -1.26 5.02 3.25
C GLY A 262 -2.32 4.93 2.14
N TYR A 263 -2.12 4.10 1.12
CA TYR A 263 -3.10 3.88 0.06
C TYR A 263 -4.44 3.36 0.63
N PRO A 264 -5.57 4.01 0.34
CA PRO A 264 -6.86 3.62 0.89
C PRO A 264 -7.38 2.36 0.18
N VAL A 265 -7.46 1.24 0.89
CA VAL A 265 -8.13 0.04 0.37
C VAL A 265 -9.59 0.39 0.07
N GLY A 266 -10.07 0.10 -1.14
CA GLY A 266 -11.42 0.46 -1.58
C GLY A 266 -11.57 1.83 -2.23
N GLY A 267 -10.46 2.51 -2.54
CA GLY A 267 -10.42 3.66 -3.43
C GLY A 267 -10.39 5.03 -2.74
N PHE A 268 -10.14 6.06 -3.54
CA PHE A 268 -10.11 7.45 -3.09
C PHE A 268 -11.51 8.07 -3.17
N ASN A 269 -11.89 8.86 -2.16
CA ASN A 269 -13.10 9.69 -2.24
C ASN A 269 -12.94 10.81 -3.28
N ASN A 270 -11.73 11.37 -3.38
CA ASN A 270 -11.36 12.46 -4.29
C ASN A 270 -10.11 12.02 -5.08
N PRO A 271 -10.26 11.17 -6.11
CA PRO A 271 -9.14 10.74 -6.93
C PRO A 271 -8.62 11.88 -7.79
N MET A 272 -7.30 12.10 -7.75
CA MET A 272 -6.62 12.96 -8.71
C MET A 272 -6.35 12.20 -9.99
N HIS A 273 -6.50 12.91 -11.11
CA HIS A 273 -6.15 12.42 -12.43
C HIS A 273 -4.89 13.12 -12.91
N PHE A 274 -4.00 12.36 -13.50
CA PHE A 274 -2.69 12.77 -13.94
C PHE A 274 -2.55 12.52 -15.44
N GLU A 275 -2.01 13.52 -16.13
CA GLU A 275 -1.60 13.43 -17.52
C GLU A 275 -0.12 13.80 -17.57
N ILE A 276 0.73 12.86 -17.98
CA ILE A 276 2.18 13.08 -18.06
C ILE A 276 2.47 13.94 -19.28
N GLU A 277 3.04 15.12 -19.05
CA GLU A 277 3.45 16.04 -20.12
C GLU A 277 4.93 15.85 -20.47
N GLU A 278 5.76 15.54 -19.48
CA GLU A 278 7.19 15.33 -19.67
C GLU A 278 7.72 14.29 -18.68
N GLU A 279 8.60 13.41 -19.14
CA GLU A 279 9.29 12.38 -18.37
C GLU A 279 10.80 12.50 -18.66
N LYS A 280 11.60 12.73 -17.62
CA LYS A 280 13.06 12.96 -17.73
C LYS A 280 13.83 12.18 -16.68
N PHE A 281 15.07 11.86 -17.02
CA PHE A 281 16.02 11.19 -16.15
C PHE A 281 17.28 12.05 -16.04
N TYR A 282 17.81 12.15 -14.83
CA TYR A 282 19.07 12.84 -14.57
C TYR A 282 20.02 11.93 -13.79
N LYS A 283 21.31 12.03 -14.08
CA LYS A 283 22.35 11.34 -13.30
C LYS A 283 22.81 12.24 -12.16
N VAL A 284 22.66 11.79 -10.91
CA VAL A 284 23.17 12.51 -9.75
C VAL A 284 24.66 12.18 -9.61
N GLN A 285 25.49 13.12 -10.03
CA GLN A 285 26.95 12.99 -10.06
C GLN A 285 27.63 14.28 -9.61
N GLU A 286 28.96 14.34 -9.71
CA GLU A 286 29.71 15.57 -9.43
C GLU A 286 29.17 16.75 -10.24
N GLY A 287 29.01 17.90 -9.57
CA GLY A 287 28.39 19.11 -10.13
C GLY A 287 26.87 19.15 -10.06
N PHE A 288 26.17 18.04 -9.77
CA PHE A 288 24.71 18.06 -9.64
C PHE A 288 24.30 18.94 -8.45
N PRO A 289 23.35 19.89 -8.60
CA PRO A 289 22.90 20.76 -7.52
C PRO A 289 22.36 19.96 -6.33
N ARG A 290 23.09 19.96 -5.21
CA ARG A 290 22.67 19.31 -3.96
C ARG A 290 23.34 19.96 -2.77
N ILE A 291 22.73 19.82 -1.61
CA ILE A 291 23.35 20.21 -0.35
C ILE A 291 24.03 18.98 0.25
N GLU A 292 25.29 19.12 0.62
CA GLU A 292 26.04 18.06 1.31
C GLU A 292 25.84 18.13 2.82
N ARG A 293 25.91 16.97 3.47
CA ARG A 293 25.69 16.84 4.91
C ARG A 293 26.70 17.68 5.70
N ARG A 294 26.20 18.49 6.62
CA ARG A 294 27.01 19.27 7.57
C ARG A 294 26.61 18.98 9.03
N PRO A 295 27.58 18.74 9.93
CA PRO A 295 27.28 18.56 11.35
C PRO A 295 26.47 19.72 11.92
N GLY A 296 25.46 19.41 12.75
CA GLY A 296 24.59 20.41 13.39
C GLY A 296 23.40 20.88 12.54
N ILE A 297 23.32 20.53 11.25
CA ILE A 297 22.19 20.85 10.39
C ILE A 297 21.28 19.62 10.24
N TYR A 298 19.99 19.78 10.48
CA TYR A 298 18.97 18.74 10.39
C TYR A 298 17.68 19.28 9.77
N ASN A 299 16.82 18.40 9.24
CA ASN A 299 15.53 18.73 8.61
C ASN A 299 15.62 19.80 7.51
N ILE A 300 16.60 19.69 6.63
CA ILE A 300 16.70 20.60 5.48
C ILE A 300 15.66 20.25 4.42
N GLU A 301 15.15 21.30 3.79
CA GLU A 301 14.32 21.21 2.61
C GLU A 301 14.73 22.31 1.65
N TYR A 302 14.87 21.98 0.38
CA TYR A 302 15.25 22.95 -0.64
C TYR A 302 14.66 22.57 -1.99
N ASP A 303 14.44 23.57 -2.82
CA ASP A 303 13.96 23.39 -4.19
C ASP A 303 15.13 23.47 -5.17
N ILE A 304 15.13 22.60 -6.17
CA ILE A 304 16.02 22.66 -7.32
C ILE A 304 15.21 23.13 -8.52
N LEU A 305 15.73 24.12 -9.24
CA LEU A 305 15.20 24.55 -10.53
C LEU A 305 15.49 23.49 -11.58
N LEU A 306 14.46 22.97 -12.26
CA LEU A 306 14.64 21.92 -13.27
C LEU A 306 15.51 22.39 -14.44
N ALA A 307 15.43 23.67 -14.82
CA ALA A 307 16.27 24.24 -15.86
C ALA A 307 17.78 24.13 -15.54
N ASP A 308 18.15 24.23 -14.26
CA ASP A 308 19.57 24.20 -13.84
C ASP A 308 20.15 22.78 -13.80
N ILE A 309 19.30 21.74 -13.91
CA ILE A 309 19.75 20.35 -13.95
C ILE A 309 19.70 19.72 -15.35
N GLU A 310 19.23 20.45 -16.37
CA GLU A 310 19.25 19.99 -17.77
C GLU A 310 20.63 19.49 -18.26
N PRO A 311 21.77 20.08 -17.85
CA PRO A 311 23.09 19.54 -18.21
C PRO A 311 23.36 18.11 -17.72
N PHE A 312 22.63 17.64 -16.70
CA PHE A 312 22.75 16.29 -16.13
C PHE A 312 21.71 15.30 -16.69
N LYS A 313 20.88 15.75 -17.65
CA LYS A 313 19.87 14.93 -18.28
C LYS A 313 20.52 13.78 -19.04
N ILE A 314 19.94 12.60 -18.90
CA ILE A 314 20.35 11.38 -19.60
C ILE A 314 19.15 10.72 -20.27
N ASP A 315 19.40 9.94 -21.31
CA ASP A 315 18.38 9.05 -21.86
C ASP A 315 18.12 7.87 -20.91
N TYR A 316 16.87 7.40 -20.89
CA TYR A 316 16.50 6.21 -20.12
C TYR A 316 17.35 4.98 -20.49
N SER A 317 17.85 4.90 -21.73
CA SER A 317 18.78 3.85 -22.17
C SER A 317 20.05 3.75 -21.31
N THR A 318 20.51 4.86 -20.72
CA THR A 318 21.63 4.89 -19.77
C THR A 318 21.24 4.28 -18.43
N VAL A 319 20.04 4.58 -17.93
CA VAL A 319 19.48 3.97 -16.71
C VAL A 319 19.36 2.45 -16.91
N ARG A 320 18.86 1.99 -18.06
CA ARG A 320 18.73 0.56 -18.39
C ARG A 320 20.04 -0.22 -18.30
N LYS A 321 21.17 0.39 -18.65
CA LYS A 321 22.49 -0.28 -18.52
C LYS A 321 22.79 -0.59 -17.05
N SER A 322 22.46 0.34 -16.17
CA SER A 322 22.62 0.22 -14.71
C SER A 322 21.53 -0.59 -14.04
N LEU A 323 20.49 -1.04 -14.76
CA LEU A 323 19.56 -2.05 -14.27
C LEU A 323 20.08 -3.48 -14.47
N GLY A 324 21.28 -3.65 -15.05
CA GLY A 324 21.88 -4.98 -15.27
C GLY A 324 21.37 -5.71 -16.52
N VAL A 325 20.57 -5.05 -17.37
CA VAL A 325 19.94 -5.66 -18.56
C VAL A 325 20.97 -6.02 -19.65
N LEU A 326 22.10 -5.30 -19.72
CA LEU A 326 23.14 -5.56 -20.73
C LEU A 326 24.10 -6.71 -20.39
N HIS A 327 24.06 -7.27 -19.17
CA HIS A 327 24.95 -8.38 -18.78
C HIS A 327 24.27 -9.76 -18.79
N LYS A 328 22.94 -9.83 -18.96
CA LYS A 328 22.18 -11.10 -19.05
C LYS A 328 22.07 -11.65 -20.49
N ALA A 329 22.72 -11.03 -21.47
CA ALA A 329 22.64 -11.38 -22.90
C ALA A 329 23.90 -12.05 -23.46
N ILE A 330 24.73 -12.68 -22.61
CA ILE A 330 25.91 -13.46 -23.03
C ILE A 330 25.78 -14.88 -22.51
#